data_AF-A0A931IDL8-F1
#
_entry.id   AF-A0A931IDL8-F1
#
_cell.length_a   1.000
_cell.length_b   1.000
_cell.length_c   1.000
_cell.angle_alpha   90.00
_cell.angle_beta   90.00
_cell.angle_gamma   90.00
#
_symmetry.space_group_name_H-M   'P 1'
#
loop_
_entity.id
_entity.type
_entity.pdbx_description
1 polymer ?
#
loop_
_entity_poly.entity_id
_entity_poly.type
_entity_poly.pdbx_seq_one_letter_code
_entity_poly.pdbx_strand_id
1 'polypeptide(L)'
;MSVSEFLYNLVVVTHLLGMAAVVGGYVAGQPKVSELMVWGARAQIISGLVLAGMASAIDSLGKDPDNAKLAVKLVIAVLVAAFAEMGRADAKRGKDIPWMTHAAGGAAIVNVLVAVLWT
;
A
#
# COMPACT_ATOMS: atom_id res chain seq x y z
N MET A 1 -26.16 -5.03 -6.29
CA MET A 1 -25.02 -4.17 -5.93
C MET A 1 -25.52 -2.75 -5.79
N SER A 2 -25.43 -2.18 -4.61
CA SER A 2 -25.75 -0.77 -4.39
C SER A 2 -24.66 0.14 -5.00
N VAL A 3 -24.94 1.43 -5.16
CA VAL A 3 -23.93 2.38 -5.65
C VAL A 3 -22.73 2.46 -4.70
N SER A 4 -22.96 2.42 -3.38
CA SER A 4 -21.90 2.44 -2.37
C SER A 4 -21.01 1.20 -2.43
N GLU A 5 -21.59 0.02 -2.62
CA GLU A 5 -20.84 -1.23 -2.82
C GLU A 5 -19.99 -1.18 -4.10
N PHE A 6 -20.55 -0.68 -5.20
CA PHE A 6 -19.81 -0.55 -6.45
C PHE A 6 -18.59 0.38 -6.29
N LEU A 7 -18.79 1.55 -5.68
CA LEU A 7 -17.70 2.50 -5.40
C LEU A 7 -16.65 1.90 -4.45
N TYR A 8 -17.09 1.20 -3.39
CA TYR A 8 -16.18 0.51 -2.47
C TYR A 8 -15.31 -0.50 -3.21
N ASN A 9 -15.93 -1.35 -4.04
CA ASN A 9 -15.21 -2.35 -4.83
C ASN A 9 -14.26 -1.73 -5.85
N LEU A 10 -14.62 -0.59 -6.46
CA LEU A 10 -13.73 0.15 -7.34
C LEU A 10 -12.48 0.62 -6.60
N VAL A 11 -12.63 1.18 -5.39
CA VAL A 11 -11.50 1.59 -4.55
C VAL A 11 -10.67 0.37 -4.12
N VAL A 12 -11.30 -0.78 -3.81
CA VAL A 12 -10.58 -2.03 -3.52
C VAL A 12 -9.73 -2.46 -4.72
N VAL A 13 -10.25 -2.40 -5.94
CA VAL A 13 -9.48 -2.71 -7.15
C VAL A 13 -8.30 -1.75 -7.29
N THR A 14 -8.51 -0.45 -7.13
CA THR A 14 -7.42 0.54 -7.14
C THR A 14 -6.37 0.24 -6.07
N HIS A 15 -6.80 -0.15 -4.86
CA HIS A 15 -5.92 -0.53 -3.78
C HIS A 15 -5.07 -1.76 -4.19
N LEU A 16 -5.69 -2.82 -4.69
CA LEU A 16 -4.98 -4.02 -5.15
C LEU A 16 -3.99 -3.74 -6.28
N LEU A 17 -4.33 -2.87 -7.24
CA LEU A 17 -3.42 -2.44 -8.30
C LEU A 17 -2.24 -1.65 -7.74
N GLY A 18 -2.47 -0.77 -6.75
CA GLY A 18 -1.39 -0.07 -6.04
C GLY A 18 -0.46 -1.03 -5.30
N MET A 19 -1.01 -2.06 -4.65
CA MET A 19 -0.23 -3.11 -3.99
C MET A 19 0.61 -3.90 -5.01
N ALA A 20 0.00 -4.30 -6.13
CA ALA A 20 0.68 -4.99 -7.22
C ALA A 20 1.81 -4.13 -7.82
N ALA A 21 1.62 -2.81 -7.94
CA ALA A 21 2.67 -1.89 -8.39
C ALA A 21 3.88 -1.87 -7.45
N VAL A 22 3.67 -1.88 -6.12
CA VAL A 22 4.77 -1.93 -5.15
C VAL A 22 5.47 -3.30 -5.18
N VAL A 23 4.71 -4.39 -5.03
CA VAL A 23 5.29 -5.75 -4.93
C VAL A 23 5.89 -6.20 -6.27
N GLY A 24 5.18 -5.99 -7.37
CA GLY A 24 5.69 -6.28 -8.71
C GLY A 24 6.87 -5.39 -9.09
N GLY A 25 6.80 -4.10 -8.75
CA GLY A 25 7.92 -3.17 -8.93
C GLY A 25 9.15 -3.55 -8.09
N TYR A 26 8.94 -4.10 -6.90
CA TYR A 26 10.01 -4.66 -6.08
C TYR A 26 10.66 -5.87 -6.76
N VAL A 27 9.88 -6.87 -7.14
CA VAL A 27 10.40 -8.11 -7.75
C VAL A 27 11.11 -7.84 -9.08
N ALA A 28 10.55 -6.97 -9.93
CA ALA A 28 11.10 -6.69 -11.26
C ALA A 28 12.21 -5.61 -11.27
N GLY A 29 12.22 -4.71 -10.29
CA GLY A 29 13.04 -3.49 -10.30
C GLY A 29 14.33 -3.55 -9.47
N GLN A 30 14.63 -4.66 -8.79
CA GLN A 30 15.86 -4.78 -7.98
C GLN A 30 17.13 -4.43 -8.77
N PRO A 31 18.15 -3.82 -8.12
CA PRO A 31 18.21 -3.41 -6.72
C PRO A 31 17.70 -1.98 -6.47
N LYS A 32 17.07 -1.32 -7.44
CA LYS A 32 16.70 0.10 -7.35
C LYS A 32 15.21 0.28 -7.12
N VAL A 33 14.84 1.32 -6.38
CA VAL A 33 13.44 1.71 -6.28
C VAL A 33 12.97 2.29 -7.63
N SER A 34 12.01 1.60 -8.24
CA SER A 34 11.37 2.06 -9.47
C SER A 34 10.35 3.16 -9.19
N GLU A 35 10.04 3.97 -10.20
CA GLU A 35 8.97 4.97 -10.10
C GLU A 35 7.60 4.34 -9.82
N LEU A 36 7.40 3.14 -10.36
CA LEU A 36 6.19 2.34 -10.14
C LEU A 36 5.98 2.01 -8.65
N MET A 37 7.04 1.68 -7.92
CA MET A 37 6.95 1.43 -6.48
C MET A 37 6.53 2.69 -5.70
N VAL A 38 7.06 3.85 -6.08
CA VAL A 38 6.71 5.12 -5.42
C VAL A 38 5.24 5.47 -5.64
N TRP A 39 4.76 5.42 -6.88
CA TRP A 39 3.36 5.69 -7.18
C TRP A 39 2.42 4.63 -6.58
N GLY A 40 2.83 3.36 -6.58
CA GLY A 40 2.10 2.28 -5.92
C GLY A 40 1.95 2.52 -4.41
N ALA A 41 3.02 2.96 -3.73
CA ALA A 41 3.01 3.24 -2.30
C ALA A 41 2.09 4.43 -1.95
N ARG A 42 2.13 5.50 -2.75
CA ARG A 42 1.20 6.65 -2.62
C ARG A 42 -0.25 6.21 -2.82
N ALA A 43 -0.51 5.44 -3.88
CA ALA A 43 -1.84 4.91 -4.17
C ALA A 43 -2.36 4.03 -3.02
N GLN A 44 -1.50 3.21 -2.42
CA GLN A 44 -1.81 2.36 -1.26
C GLN A 44 -2.26 3.16 -0.05
N ILE A 45 -1.55 4.25 0.31
CA ILE A 45 -1.94 5.11 1.44
C ILE A 45 -3.29 5.78 1.16
N ILE A 46 -3.43 6.41 0.00
CA ILE A 46 -4.64 7.16 -0.34
C ILE A 46 -5.86 6.24 -0.38
N SER A 47 -5.79 5.15 -1.17
CA SER A 47 -6.89 4.19 -1.27
C SER A 47 -7.17 3.48 0.05
N GLY A 48 -6.14 3.18 0.86
CA GLY A 48 -6.32 2.57 2.17
C GLY A 48 -7.10 3.46 3.14
N LEU A 49 -6.79 4.76 3.17
CA LEU A 49 -7.52 5.75 3.98
C LEU A 49 -8.97 5.92 3.50
N VAL A 50 -9.19 5.96 2.18
CA VAL A 50 -10.54 6.02 1.59
C VAL A 50 -11.33 4.76 1.96
N LEU A 51 -10.76 3.57 1.85
CA LEU A 51 -11.43 2.31 2.22
C LEU A 51 -11.78 2.26 3.70
N ALA A 52 -10.86 2.71 4.58
CA ALA A 52 -11.12 2.80 6.01
C ALA A 52 -12.28 3.76 6.30
N GLY A 53 -12.25 4.97 5.72
CA GLY A 53 -13.31 5.96 5.89
C GLY A 53 -14.66 5.46 5.38
N MET A 54 -14.71 4.83 4.20
CA MET A 54 -15.94 4.25 3.65
C MET A 54 -16.47 3.13 4.54
N ALA A 55 -15.60 2.24 5.02
CA ALA A 55 -15.99 1.13 5.88
C ALA A 55 -16.58 1.62 7.21
N SER A 56 -16.02 2.69 7.80
CA SER A 56 -16.51 3.25 9.07
C SER A 56 -17.72 4.18 8.93
N ALA A 57 -17.92 4.82 7.78
CA ALA A 57 -18.94 5.89 7.63
C ALA A 57 -20.19 5.46 6.86
N ILE A 58 -20.17 4.33 6.15
CA ILE A 58 -21.29 3.89 5.30
C ILE A 58 -21.94 2.64 5.90
N ASP A 59 -23.00 2.85 6.69
CA ASP A 59 -23.76 1.77 7.34
C ASP A 59 -24.22 0.69 6.35
N SER A 60 -24.61 1.09 5.14
CA SER A 60 -25.06 0.16 4.09
C SER A 60 -24.01 -0.85 3.62
N LEU A 61 -22.73 -0.64 3.96
CA LEU A 61 -21.66 -1.60 3.66
C LEU A 61 -21.56 -2.73 4.70
N GLY A 62 -22.21 -2.58 5.88
CA GLY A 62 -22.23 -3.59 6.94
C GLY A 62 -20.84 -4.05 7.40
N LYS A 63 -19.86 -3.15 7.42
CA LYS A 63 -18.48 -3.47 7.81
C LYS A 63 -18.17 -2.99 9.22
N ASP A 64 -17.64 -3.90 10.04
CA ASP A 64 -17.00 -3.59 11.32
C ASP A 64 -15.48 -3.77 11.19
N PRO A 65 -14.75 -2.70 10.78
CA PRO A 65 -13.31 -2.80 10.62
C PRO A 65 -12.60 -2.94 11.98
N ASP A 66 -11.67 -3.89 12.07
CA ASP A 66 -10.69 -3.94 13.15
C ASP A 66 -9.76 -2.71 13.07
N ASN A 67 -9.99 -1.75 13.97
CA ASN A 67 -9.21 -0.51 14.03
C ASN A 67 -7.73 -0.74 14.35
N ALA A 68 -7.38 -1.78 15.10
CA ALA A 68 -5.99 -2.12 15.38
C ALA A 68 -5.30 -2.64 14.11
N LYS A 69 -5.96 -3.55 13.39
CA LYS A 69 -5.48 -4.03 12.08
C LYS A 69 -5.34 -2.89 11.06
N LEU A 70 -6.30 -1.97 11.01
CA LEU A 70 -6.21 -0.77 10.15
C LEU A 70 -5.03 0.13 10.52
N ALA A 71 -4.83 0.42 11.81
CA ALA A 71 -3.73 1.25 12.28
C ALA A 71 -2.36 0.63 11.94
N VAL A 72 -2.19 -0.68 12.18
CA VAL A 72 -0.96 -1.41 11.84
C VAL A 72 -0.69 -1.33 10.33
N LYS A 73 -1.71 -1.59 9.50
CA LYS A 73 -1.55 -1.53 8.04
C LYS A 73 -1.17 -0.13 7.55
N LEU A 74 -1.74 0.91 8.16
CA LEU A 74 -1.42 2.29 7.83
C LEU A 74 0.05 2.62 8.18
N VAL A 75 0.51 2.24 9.37
CA VAL A 75 1.91 2.43 9.78
C VAL A 75 2.86 1.76 8.79
N ILE A 76 2.60 0.50 8.43
CA ILE A 76 3.43 -0.23 7.47
C ILE A 76 3.38 0.45 6.09
N ALA A 77 2.22 0.88 5.61
CA ALA A 77 2.09 1.59 4.34
C ALA A 77 2.89 2.91 4.30
N VAL A 78 2.93 3.66 5.42
CA VAL A 78 3.75 4.86 5.55
C VAL A 78 5.25 4.52 5.48
N LEU A 79 5.69 3.45 6.15
CA LEU A 79 7.08 2.99 6.05
C LEU A 79 7.45 2.59 4.62
N VAL A 80 6.57 1.86 3.92
CA VAL A 80 6.75 1.51 2.51
C VAL A 80 6.95 2.76 1.66
N ALA A 81 6.08 3.76 1.81
CA ALA A 81 6.21 5.02 1.07
C ALA A 81 7.51 5.77 1.43
N ALA A 82 7.86 5.84 2.71
CA ALA A 82 9.09 6.49 3.15
C ALA A 82 10.34 5.86 2.51
N PHE A 83 10.47 4.52 2.57
CA PHE A 83 11.59 3.82 1.96
C PHE A 83 11.59 3.93 0.44
N ALA A 84 10.43 3.88 -0.22
CA ALA A 84 10.33 4.04 -1.66
C ALA A 84 10.76 5.46 -2.11
N GLU A 85 10.27 6.50 -1.44
CA GLU A 85 10.61 7.91 -1.75
C GLU A 85 12.09 8.19 -1.51
N MET A 86 12.63 7.76 -0.36
CA MET A 86 14.06 7.93 -0.04
C MET A 86 14.93 7.17 -1.04
N GLY A 87 14.63 5.89 -1.31
CA GLY A 87 15.39 5.07 -2.26
C GLY A 87 15.36 5.62 -3.67
N ARG A 88 14.22 6.17 -4.12
CA ARG A 88 14.12 6.83 -5.43
C ARG A 88 14.89 8.14 -5.46
N ALA A 89 14.83 8.94 -4.39
CA ALA A 89 15.54 10.20 -4.28
C ALA A 89 17.07 9.99 -4.29
N ASP A 90 17.56 8.97 -3.60
CA ASP A 90 18.97 8.62 -3.58
C ASP A 90 19.45 8.05 -4.91
N ALA A 91 18.66 7.19 -5.56
CA ALA A 91 18.95 6.69 -6.91
C ALA A 91 19.08 7.85 -7.93
N LYS A 92 18.23 8.88 -7.84
CA LYS A 92 18.34 10.09 -8.68
C LYS A 92 19.62 10.89 -8.44
N ARG A 93 20.24 10.76 -7.27
CA ARG A 93 21.53 11.40 -6.91
C ARG A 93 22.73 10.50 -7.22
N GLY A 94 22.54 9.37 -7.89
CA GLY A 94 23.59 8.40 -8.18
C GLY A 94 24.02 7.58 -6.95
N LYS A 95 23.25 7.60 -5.86
CA LYS A 95 23.48 6.77 -4.67
C LYS A 95 22.59 5.55 -4.74
N ASP A 96 23.16 4.42 -5.12
CA ASP A 96 22.42 3.15 -5.09
C ASP A 96 22.48 2.57 -3.68
N ILE A 97 21.32 2.52 -3.00
CA ILE A 97 21.17 1.96 -1.65
C ILE A 97 20.23 0.74 -1.72
N PRO A 98 20.75 -0.47 -2.03
CA PRO A 98 19.91 -1.65 -2.31
C PRO A 98 18.97 -2.04 -1.17
N TRP A 99 19.39 -1.84 0.08
CA TRP A 99 18.57 -2.22 1.24
C TRP A 99 17.25 -1.45 1.31
N MET A 100 17.17 -0.23 0.78
CA MET A 100 15.93 0.56 0.75
C MET A 100 14.87 -0.08 -0.13
N THR A 101 15.28 -0.68 -1.26
CA THR A 101 14.37 -1.39 -2.15
C THR A 101 13.83 -2.66 -1.48
N HIS A 102 14.68 -3.40 -0.75
CA HIS A 102 14.27 -4.53 0.08
C HIS A 102 13.37 -4.12 1.26
N ALA A 103 13.66 -3.00 1.92
CA ALA A 103 12.83 -2.48 3.01
C ALA A 103 11.44 -2.10 2.50
N ALA A 104 11.33 -1.38 1.39
CA ALA A 104 10.05 -1.00 0.80
C ALA A 104 9.24 -2.22 0.33
N GLY A 105 9.86 -3.11 -0.45
CA GLY A 105 9.18 -4.31 -0.97
C GLY A 105 8.82 -5.32 0.12
N GLY A 106 9.76 -5.58 1.04
CA GLY A 106 9.56 -6.48 2.19
C GLY A 106 8.46 -5.98 3.11
N ALA A 107 8.46 -4.68 3.47
CA ALA A 107 7.38 -4.10 4.27
C ALA A 107 6.03 -4.17 3.55
N ALA A 108 5.99 -4.00 2.22
CA ALA A 108 4.75 -4.16 1.45
C ALA A 108 4.22 -5.60 1.51
N ILE A 109 5.10 -6.61 1.40
CA ILE A 109 4.72 -8.02 1.57
C ILE A 109 4.21 -8.28 2.98
N VAL A 110 4.90 -7.77 4.01
CA VAL A 110 4.43 -7.86 5.41
C VAL A 110 3.04 -7.23 5.56
N ASN A 111 2.77 -6.09 4.91
CA ASN A 111 1.45 -5.45 4.95
C ASN A 111 0.35 -6.34 4.34
N VAL A 112 0.67 -7.09 3.28
CA VAL A 112 -0.23 -8.09 2.68
C VAL A 112 -0.48 -9.24 3.65
N LEU A 113 0.57 -9.75 4.30
CA LEU A 113 0.44 -10.80 5.31
C LEU A 113 -0.44 -10.35 6.48
N VAL A 114 -0.25 -9.13 6.99
CA VAL A 114 -1.13 -8.55 8.02
C VAL A 114 -2.57 -8.45 7.51
N ALA A 115 -2.77 -8.02 6.26
CA ALA A 115 -4.11 -7.92 5.69
C ALA A 115 -4.85 -9.27 5.65
N VAL A 116 -4.16 -10.34 5.31
CA VAL A 116 -4.76 -11.67 5.05
C VAL A 116 -4.76 -12.58 6.27
N LEU A 117 -3.69 -12.58 7.08
CA LEU A 117 -3.47 -13.57 8.14
C LEU A 117 -3.90 -13.09 9.54
N TRP A 118 -4.16 -11.79 9.74
CA TRP A 118 -4.65 -11.26 11.02
C TRP A 118 -6.14 -11.58 11.20
N THR A 119 -6.47 -12.35 12.25
CA THR A 119 -7.80 -12.84 12.63
C THR A 119 -8.23 -12.33 14.00
#